data_AF-A0A956FIW9-F1
#
_entry.id   AF-A0A956FIW9-F1
#
_cell.length_a   1.000
_cell.length_b   1.000
_cell.length_c   1.000
_cell.angle_alpha   90.00
_cell.angle_beta   90.00
_cell.angle_gamma   90.00
#
_symmetry.space_group_name_H-M   'P 1'
#
loop_
_entity.id
_entity.type
_entity.pdbx_description
1 polymer ?
#
loop_
_entity_poly.entity_id
_entity_poly.type
_entity_poly.pdbx_seq_one_letter_code
_entity_poly.pdbx_strand_id
1 'polypeptide(L)'
;MSETWEVSLQLVDGSSKKFWRARVESGTLYVNYGRIGTGGQTQVKELGTDDKARKELDKVAGSKRKKGYEDAGDAVGAAPSRAAPVLSVVPAEELSTAATLSFSAGGRTIEARLTVDGGVLKTEVAERFKGDEDAAAALARARKVLLDDGWRES
;
A
#
# COMPACT_ATOMS: atom_id res chain seq x y z
N MET A 1 7.36 16.75 -22.51
CA MET A 1 8.46 16.33 -21.61
C MET A 1 8.06 14.98 -21.06
N SER A 2 8.80 13.93 -21.39
CA SER A 2 8.47 12.56 -20.97
C SER A 2 8.71 12.45 -19.47
N GLU A 3 7.68 12.09 -18.70
CA GLU A 3 7.82 11.81 -17.27
C GLU A 3 8.58 10.49 -17.11
N THR A 4 9.89 10.57 -16.89
CA THR A 4 10.74 9.40 -16.66
C THR A 4 10.46 8.85 -15.27
N TRP A 5 10.11 7.56 -15.22
CA TRP A 5 9.96 6.82 -13.97
C TRP A 5 11.32 6.25 -13.58
N GLU A 6 11.77 6.48 -12.34
CA GLU A 6 13.09 6.01 -11.88
C GLU A 6 13.13 4.50 -11.66
N VAL A 7 12.00 3.91 -11.26
CA VAL A 7 11.84 2.46 -11.13
C VAL A 7 10.54 2.03 -11.78
N SER A 8 10.60 0.98 -12.61
CA SER A 8 9.44 0.37 -13.24
C SER A 8 9.49 -1.14 -13.05
N LEU A 9 8.46 -1.69 -12.41
CA LEU A 9 8.33 -3.10 -12.11
C LEU A 9 7.02 -3.66 -12.68
N GLN A 10 7.03 -4.94 -13.06
CA GLN A 10 5.85 -5.67 -13.51
C GLN A 10 5.70 -6.99 -12.76
N LEU A 11 4.46 -7.45 -12.63
CA LEU A 11 4.13 -8.74 -12.06
C LEU A 11 3.07 -9.40 -12.95
N VAL A 12 3.36 -10.63 -13.40
CA VAL A 12 2.39 -11.45 -14.12
C VAL A 12 1.88 -12.52 -13.16
N ASP A 13 0.60 -12.41 -12.82
CA ASP A 13 -0.08 -13.30 -11.90
C ASP A 13 -1.25 -13.94 -12.64
N GLY A 14 -1.01 -15.13 -13.20
CA GLY A 14 -1.93 -15.81 -14.12
C GLY A 14 -2.27 -14.95 -15.34
N SER A 15 -3.55 -14.58 -15.49
CA SER A 15 -4.04 -13.70 -16.56
C SER A 15 -3.98 -12.20 -16.22
N SER A 16 -3.60 -11.85 -14.99
CA SER A 16 -3.52 -10.48 -14.50
C SER A 16 -2.09 -9.95 -14.56
N LYS A 17 -1.86 -9.03 -15.50
CA LYS A 17 -0.60 -8.29 -15.63
C LYS A 17 -0.69 -6.99 -14.85
N LYS A 18 0.15 -6.82 -13.84
CA LYS A 18 0.18 -5.66 -12.96
C LYS A 18 1.47 -4.88 -13.19
N PHE A 19 1.43 -3.56 -13.03
CA PHE A 19 2.60 -2.70 -13.03
C PHE A 19 2.68 -1.89 -11.74
N TRP A 20 3.90 -1.54 -11.37
CA TRP A 20 4.22 -0.62 -10.30
C TRP A 20 5.42 0.21 -10.75
N ARG A 21 5.34 1.53 -10.66
CA ARG A 21 6.44 2.42 -11.02
C ARG A 21 6.52 3.58 -10.06
N ALA A 22 7.71 4.11 -9.83
CA ALA A 22 7.92 5.22 -8.93
C ALA A 22 9.02 6.16 -9.41
N ARG A 23 8.94 7.43 -8.99
CA ARG A 23 9.95 8.46 -9.22
C ARG A 23 10.02 9.40 -8.04
N VAL A 24 11.18 9.99 -7.80
CA VAL A 24 11.36 11.11 -6.87
C VAL A 24 11.45 12.41 -7.66
N GLU A 25 10.74 13.43 -7.20
CA GLU A 25 10.86 14.80 -7.72
C GLU A 25 10.81 15.78 -6.54
N SER A 26 11.86 16.57 -6.36
CA SER A 26 11.97 17.60 -5.33
C SER A 26 11.59 17.12 -3.92
N GLY A 27 12.15 15.99 -3.49
CA GLY A 27 11.85 15.40 -2.18
C GLY A 27 10.46 14.77 -2.04
N THR A 28 9.74 14.60 -3.14
CA THR A 28 8.43 13.97 -3.21
C THR A 28 8.50 12.66 -3.99
N LEU A 29 8.00 11.59 -3.39
CA LEU A 29 7.90 10.28 -4.00
C LEU A 29 6.55 10.13 -4.70
N TYR A 30 6.58 9.94 -6.01
CA TYR A 30 5.42 9.63 -6.85
C TYR A 30 5.43 8.13 -7.14
N VAL A 31 4.31 7.46 -6.91
CA VAL A 31 4.12 6.02 -7.12
C VAL A 31 2.90 5.82 -7.98
N ASN A 32 3.01 5.15 -9.13
CA ASN A 32 1.89 4.82 -10.00
C ASN A 32 1.79 3.29 -10.16
N TYR A 33 0.61 2.72 -9.93
CA TYR A 33 0.40 1.28 -9.97
C TYR A 33 -0.97 0.90 -10.52
N GLY A 34 -1.07 -0.28 -11.12
CA GLY A 34 -2.33 -0.74 -11.69
C GLY A 34 -2.21 -1.97 -12.56
N ARG A 35 -3.25 -2.26 -13.33
CA ARG A 35 -3.23 -3.32 -14.35
C ARG A 35 -2.61 -2.77 -15.63
N ILE A 36 -1.73 -3.54 -16.26
CA ILE A 36 -1.14 -3.18 -17.56
C ILE A 36 -2.28 -3.03 -18.58
N GLY A 37 -2.29 -1.91 -19.31
CA GLY A 37 -3.38 -1.50 -20.21
C GLY A 37 -4.39 -0.53 -19.60
N THR A 38 -4.22 -0.12 -18.33
CA THR A 38 -5.01 0.93 -17.67
C THR A 38 -4.12 2.10 -17.26
N GLY A 39 -4.70 3.27 -16.98
CA GLY A 39 -3.95 4.43 -16.44
C GLY A 39 -3.41 4.24 -15.02
N GLY A 40 -3.86 3.20 -14.30
CA GLY A 40 -3.51 2.94 -12.92
C GLY A 40 -3.97 4.04 -11.95
N GLN A 41 -3.44 3.99 -10.74
CA GLN A 41 -3.62 4.97 -9.68
C GLN A 41 -2.27 5.56 -9.29
N THR A 42 -2.23 6.86 -9.05
CA THR A 42 -1.02 7.57 -8.60
C THR A 42 -1.16 7.98 -7.15
N GLN A 43 -0.14 7.68 -6.36
CA GLN A 43 0.04 8.10 -4.97
C GLN A 43 1.25 9.03 -4.91
N VAL A 44 1.10 10.13 -4.19
CA VAL A 44 2.17 11.12 -3.97
C VAL A 44 2.50 11.12 -2.49
N LYS A 45 3.78 11.14 -2.15
CA LYS A 45 4.27 11.11 -0.77
C LYS A 45 5.42 12.11 -0.61
N GLU A 46 5.13 13.22 0.05
CA GLU A 46 6.12 14.26 0.33
C GLU A 46 6.99 13.83 1.52
N LEU A 47 8.31 13.80 1.32
CA LEU A 47 9.28 13.34 2.32
C LEU A 47 10.27 14.45 2.71
N GLY A 48 10.11 15.64 2.13
CA GLY A 48 10.81 16.88 2.47
C GLY A 48 12.23 16.99 1.92
N THR A 49 12.91 15.88 1.62
CA THR A 49 14.23 15.89 0.96
C THR A 49 14.38 14.75 -0.03
N ASP A 50 15.11 14.99 -1.12
CA ASP A 50 15.40 13.98 -2.15
C ASP A 50 16.06 12.71 -1.57
N ASP A 51 16.98 12.86 -0.60
CA ASP A 51 17.63 11.71 0.05
C ASP A 51 16.63 10.81 0.79
N LYS A 52 15.69 11.40 1.53
CA LYS A 52 14.62 10.64 2.22
C LYS A 52 13.69 9.98 1.21
N ALA A 53 13.32 10.70 0.16
CA ALA A 53 12.44 10.20 -0.88
C ALA A 53 13.06 9.02 -1.66
N ARG A 54 14.36 9.10 -1.98
CA ARG A 54 15.09 8.02 -2.65
C ARG A 54 15.25 6.79 -1.76
N LYS A 55 15.54 6.97 -0.46
CA LYS A 55 15.61 5.85 0.50
C LYS A 55 14.27 5.13 0.62
N GLU A 56 13.17 5.88 0.68
CA GLU A 56 11.83 5.27 0.71
C GLU A 56 11.51 4.58 -0.63
N LEU A 57 11.85 5.20 -1.76
CA LEU A 57 11.70 4.58 -3.08
C LEU A 57 12.41 3.22 -3.15
N ASP A 58 13.68 3.17 -2.75
CA ASP A 58 14.48 1.93 -2.79
C ASP A 58 13.90 0.86 -1.86
N LYS A 59 13.50 1.26 -0.64
CA LYS A 59 12.86 0.38 0.34
C LYS A 59 11.56 -0.24 -0.19
N VAL A 60 10.70 0.57 -0.81
CA VAL A 60 9.43 0.11 -1.38
C VAL A 60 9.70 -0.78 -2.59
N ALA A 61 10.61 -0.37 -3.48
CA ALA A 61 10.98 -1.15 -4.66
C ALA A 61 11.57 -2.52 -4.29
N GLY A 62 12.49 -2.58 -3.33
CA GLY A 62 13.04 -3.84 -2.81
C GLY A 62 11.97 -4.75 -2.20
N SER A 63 10.97 -4.17 -1.53
CA SER A 63 9.83 -4.93 -1.00
C SER A 63 8.92 -5.47 -2.11
N LYS A 64 8.76 -4.75 -3.22
CA LYS A 64 8.02 -5.23 -4.41
C LYS A 64 8.78 -6.35 -5.11
N ARG A 65 10.10 -6.22 -5.31
CA ARG A 65 10.94 -7.27 -5.89
C ARG A 65 10.86 -8.58 -5.11
N LYS A 66 10.91 -8.51 -3.78
CA LYS A 66 10.70 -9.69 -2.90
C LYS A 66 9.32 -10.35 -3.05
N LYS A 67 8.31 -9.61 -3.51
CA LYS A 67 6.96 -10.13 -3.80
C LYS A 67 6.84 -10.70 -5.22
N GLY A 68 7.94 -10.83 -5.95
CA GLY A 68 7.98 -11.38 -7.31
C GLY A 68 7.78 -10.36 -8.42
N TYR A 69 7.80 -9.05 -8.12
CA TYR A 69 7.83 -8.04 -9.18
C TYR A 69 9.20 -8.01 -9.86
N GLU A 70 9.21 -8.00 -11.17
CA GLU A 70 10.42 -8.01 -12.01
C GLU A 70 10.65 -6.62 -12.60
N ASP A 71 11.92 -6.27 -12.81
CA ASP A 71 12.29 -5.00 -13.45
C ASP A 71 11.81 -4.99 -14.91
N ALA A 72 10.97 -4.01 -15.25
CA ALA A 72 10.32 -3.90 -16.55
C ALA A 72 11.08 -2.98 -17.53
N GLY A 73 12.12 -2.28 -17.06
CA GLY A 73 12.83 -1.23 -17.81
C GLY A 73 11.91 -0.11 -18.31
N ASP A 74 12.43 0.77 -19.17
CA ASP A 74 11.66 1.81 -19.88
C ASP A 74 10.61 1.23 -20.88
N ALA A 75 10.47 -0.09 -20.96
CA ALA A 75 9.69 -0.79 -21.98
C ALA A 75 8.18 -0.89 -21.70
N VAL A 76 7.66 -0.35 -20.59
CA VAL A 76 6.21 -0.10 -20.47
C VAL A 76 5.89 1.22 -21.18
N GLY A 77 5.68 1.06 -22.49
CA GLY A 77 5.40 2.11 -23.45
C GLY A 77 4.34 3.11 -22.99
N ALA A 78 4.66 4.36 -23.26
CA ALA A 78 3.79 5.52 -23.16
C ALA A 78 2.45 5.32 -23.88
N ALA A 79 1.36 5.66 -23.20
CA ALA A 79 0.07 6.02 -23.79
C ALA A 79 -0.52 7.20 -22.99
N PRO A 80 -1.27 8.09 -23.63
CA PRO A 80 -1.05 9.53 -23.51
C PRO A 80 -1.65 10.15 -22.25
N SER A 81 -0.96 11.20 -21.81
CA SER A 81 -1.46 12.28 -20.98
C SER A 81 -2.91 12.63 -21.33
N ARG A 82 -3.85 12.31 -20.42
CA ARG A 82 -4.94 13.21 -20.02
C ARG A 82 -5.63 12.71 -18.74
N ALA A 83 -5.01 13.01 -17.63
CA ALA A 83 -5.69 13.62 -16.48
C ALA A 83 -4.58 14.25 -15.65
N ALA A 84 -4.55 15.58 -15.62
CA ALA A 84 -3.76 16.30 -14.63
C ALA A 84 -4.02 15.64 -13.26
N PRO A 85 -3.00 15.41 -12.43
CA PRO A 85 -3.28 15.02 -11.06
C PRO A 85 -4.13 16.14 -10.47
N VAL A 86 -5.38 15.83 -10.17
CA VAL A 86 -6.05 16.51 -9.07
C VAL A 86 -5.06 16.47 -7.92
N LEU A 87 -4.67 17.65 -7.45
CA LEU A 87 -3.86 17.84 -6.27
C LEU A 87 -4.46 16.99 -5.15
N SER A 88 -3.88 15.82 -4.92
CA SER A 88 -3.83 15.24 -3.59
C SER A 88 -2.39 15.46 -3.14
N VAL A 89 -2.08 16.73 -2.85
CA VAL A 89 -1.22 17.03 -1.71
C VAL A 89 -1.76 16.13 -0.59
N VAL A 90 -0.96 15.17 -0.13
CA VAL A 90 -1.13 14.72 1.24
C VAL A 90 -0.51 15.85 2.04
N PRO A 91 -1.29 16.74 2.69
CA PRO A 91 -0.67 17.74 3.51
C PRO A 91 0.09 16.98 4.58
N ALA A 92 1.37 17.28 4.71
CA ALA A 92 2.02 17.17 5.99
C ALA A 92 1.15 18.00 6.98
N GLU A 93 0.41 17.27 7.82
CA GLU A 93 -0.46 17.75 8.90
C GLU A 93 -1.66 18.64 8.48
N GLU A 94 -2.84 18.04 8.31
CA GLU A 94 -4.12 18.32 9.02
C GLU A 94 -5.26 17.55 8.30
N LEU A 95 -5.50 16.27 8.60
CA LEU A 95 -6.53 15.80 9.54
C LEU A 95 -6.21 14.33 9.88
N SER A 96 -5.98 14.05 11.17
CA SER A 96 -5.73 12.70 11.71
C SER A 96 -7.00 11.86 11.63
N THR A 97 -7.27 11.38 10.43
CA THR A 97 -8.40 10.53 10.10
C THR A 97 -7.91 9.13 9.80
N ALA A 98 -6.61 8.86 9.92
CA ALA A 98 -6.05 7.52 9.90
C ALA A 98 -4.84 7.41 10.83
N ALA A 99 -4.80 6.40 11.70
CA ALA A 99 -3.66 6.11 12.56
C ALA A 99 -3.29 4.62 12.43
N THR A 100 -1.99 4.33 12.31
CA THR A 100 -1.48 2.96 12.37
C THR A 100 -0.73 2.77 13.68
N LEU A 101 -1.20 1.83 14.48
CA LEU A 101 -0.59 1.41 15.73
C LEU A 101 -0.02 0.00 15.54
N SER A 102 1.17 -0.25 16.08
CA SER A 102 1.79 -1.56 16.05
C SER A 102 2.19 -1.96 17.45
N PHE A 103 1.67 -3.09 17.91
CA PHE A 103 1.99 -3.66 19.22
C PHE A 103 2.64 -5.02 19.03
N SER A 104 3.75 -5.24 19.71
CA SER A 104 4.42 -6.54 19.71
C SER A 104 4.66 -6.99 21.14
N ALA A 105 4.12 -8.14 21.51
CA ALA A 105 4.26 -8.74 22.83
C ALA A 105 4.21 -10.27 22.73
N GLY A 106 5.08 -10.98 23.44
CA GLY A 106 5.06 -12.45 23.50
C GLY A 106 5.19 -13.17 22.15
N GLY A 107 5.88 -12.58 21.17
CA GLY A 107 6.06 -13.15 19.83
C GLY A 107 4.88 -12.97 18.88
N ARG A 108 3.87 -12.16 19.27
CA ARG A 108 2.74 -11.77 18.42
C ARG A 108 2.88 -10.31 18.03
N THR A 109 2.62 -10.00 16.77
CA THR A 109 2.58 -8.63 16.26
C THR A 109 1.17 -8.32 15.78
N ILE A 110 0.59 -7.28 16.37
CA ILE A 110 -0.72 -6.75 16.03
C ILE A 110 -0.53 -5.39 15.38
N GLU A 111 -1.10 -5.23 14.19
CA GLU A 111 -1.12 -3.98 13.43
C GLU A 111 -2.57 -3.50 13.38
N ALA A 112 -2.86 -2.37 14.03
CA ALA A 112 -4.19 -1.76 14.05
C ALA A 112 -4.16 -0.49 13.21
N ARG A 113 -5.03 -0.42 12.20
CA ARG A 113 -5.26 0.74 11.38
C ARG A 113 -6.62 1.31 11.70
N LEU A 114 -6.62 2.48 12.32
CA LEU A 114 -7.80 3.26 12.62
C LEU A 114 -8.00 4.24 11.47
N THR A 115 -9.22 4.39 10.98
CA THR A 115 -9.62 5.38 9.98
C THR A 115 -10.96 5.99 10.36
N VAL A 116 -11.14 7.31 10.26
CA VAL A 116 -12.44 7.95 10.46
C VAL A 116 -13.03 8.30 9.09
N ASP A 117 -14.32 8.15 8.89
CA ASP A 117 -14.96 8.48 7.61
C ASP A 117 -16.40 8.90 7.89
N GLY A 118 -16.71 10.19 7.73
CA GLY A 118 -18.07 10.71 7.93
C GLY A 118 -18.69 10.39 9.29
N GLY A 119 -17.90 10.39 10.38
CA GLY A 119 -18.36 10.04 11.73
C GLY A 119 -18.29 8.54 12.07
N VAL A 120 -17.83 7.70 11.13
CA VAL A 120 -17.60 6.27 11.34
C VAL A 120 -16.12 6.02 11.63
N LEU A 121 -15.80 5.50 12.80
CA LEU A 121 -14.47 4.95 13.07
C LEU A 121 -14.38 3.53 12.51
N LYS A 122 -13.66 3.38 11.40
CA LYS A 122 -13.26 2.10 10.81
C LYS A 122 -11.97 1.64 11.47
N THR A 123 -12.01 0.46 12.08
CA THR A 123 -10.85 -0.17 12.73
C THR A 123 -10.52 -1.46 12.02
N GLU A 124 -9.37 -1.52 11.37
CA GLU A 124 -8.83 -2.72 10.74
C GLU A 124 -7.68 -3.25 11.60
N VAL A 125 -7.80 -4.48 12.11
CA VAL A 125 -6.77 -5.11 12.93
C VAL A 125 -6.24 -6.34 12.21
N ALA A 126 -4.93 -6.39 12.00
CA ALA A 126 -4.22 -7.53 11.46
C ALA A 126 -3.29 -8.13 12.52
N GLU A 127 -3.52 -9.39 12.86
CA GLU A 127 -2.64 -10.15 13.74
C GLU A 127 -1.78 -11.09 12.89
N ARG A 128 -0.45 -11.03 13.07
CA ARG A 128 0.48 -11.94 12.38
C ARG A 128 0.77 -13.17 13.24
N PHE A 129 0.60 -14.34 12.63
CA PHE A 129 0.87 -15.65 13.23
C PHE A 129 2.06 -16.34 12.55
N LYS A 130 2.62 -17.36 13.20
CA LYS A 130 3.78 -18.12 12.72
C LYS A 130 3.46 -18.99 11.50
N GLY A 131 2.19 -19.36 11.30
CA GLY A 131 1.71 -20.12 10.14
C GLY A 131 0.19 -20.02 9.96
N ASP A 132 -0.29 -20.50 8.80
CA ASP A 132 -1.70 -20.46 8.42
C ASP A 132 -2.62 -21.23 9.37
N GLU A 133 -2.19 -22.38 9.90
CA GLU A 133 -2.99 -23.17 10.84
C GLU A 133 -3.24 -22.43 12.16
N ASP A 134 -2.23 -21.73 12.68
CA ASP A 134 -2.35 -20.88 13.86
C ASP A 134 -3.30 -19.69 13.61
N ALA A 135 -3.25 -19.10 12.41
CA ALA A 135 -4.14 -18.01 12.00
C ALA A 135 -5.59 -18.50 11.85
N ALA A 136 -5.82 -19.67 11.25
CA ALA A 136 -7.14 -20.28 11.13
C ALA A 136 -7.72 -20.64 12.51
N ALA A 137 -6.91 -21.19 13.41
CA ALA A 137 -7.31 -21.47 14.79
C ALA A 137 -7.63 -20.18 15.56
N ALA A 138 -6.91 -19.08 15.30
CA ALA A 138 -7.22 -17.77 15.89
C ALA A 138 -8.57 -17.22 15.37
N LEU A 139 -8.82 -17.30 14.06
CA LEU A 139 -10.09 -16.90 13.45
C LEU A 139 -11.27 -17.70 14.03
N ALA A 140 -11.14 -19.02 14.14
CA ALA A 140 -12.19 -19.88 14.68
C ALA A 140 -12.54 -19.51 16.14
N ARG A 141 -11.52 -19.18 16.95
CA ARG A 141 -11.69 -18.70 18.33
C ARG A 141 -12.39 -17.35 18.37
N ALA A 142 -11.93 -16.38 17.57
CA ALA A 142 -12.52 -15.05 17.50
C ALA A 142 -13.99 -15.10 17.06
N ARG A 143 -14.30 -15.88 16.03
CA ARG A 143 -15.68 -16.09 15.54
C ARG A 143 -16.57 -16.68 16.61
N LYS A 144 -16.09 -17.70 17.35
CA LYS A 144 -16.86 -18.32 18.43
C LYS A 144 -17.21 -17.31 19.53
N VAL A 145 -16.24 -16.50 19.95
CA VAL A 145 -16.47 -15.45 20.97
C VAL A 145 -17.50 -14.45 20.49
N LEU A 146 -17.33 -13.92 19.28
CA LEU A 146 -18.26 -12.93 18.72
C LEU A 146 -19.71 -13.45 18.63
N LEU A 147 -19.89 -14.71 18.19
CA LEU A 147 -21.21 -15.34 18.13
C LEU A 147 -21.83 -15.55 19.53
N ASP A 148 -21.03 -15.91 20.53
CA ASP A 148 -21.48 -16.07 21.93
C ASP A 148 -21.92 -14.74 22.54
N ASP A 149 -21.19 -13.66 22.23
CA ASP A 149 -21.56 -12.27 22.54
C ASP A 149 -22.76 -11.74 21.71
N GLY A 150 -23.40 -12.60 20.90
CA GLY A 150 -24.60 -12.29 20.15
C GLY A 150 -24.38 -11.49 18.87
N TRP A 151 -23.12 -11.29 18.45
CA TRP A 151 -22.81 -10.69 17.16
C TRP A 151 -23.22 -11.65 16.04
N ARG A 152 -23.74 -11.09 14.95
CA ARG A 152 -24.13 -11.87 13.78
C ARG A 152 -23.23 -11.52 12.63
N GLU A 153 -22.84 -12.54 11.88
CA GLU A 153 -22.20 -12.35 10.59
C GLU A 153 -23.22 -11.74 9.62
N SER A 154 -22.82 -10.65 8.96
CA SER A 154 -23.61 -9.97 7.92
C SER A 154 -23.38 -10.60 6.55
#